data_AF-A0A2N9XPP9-F1
#
_entry.id   AF-A0A2N9XPP9-F1
#
_cell.length_a   1.000
_cell.length_b   1.000
_cell.length_c   1.000
_cell.angle_alpha   90.00
_cell.angle_beta   90.00
_cell.angle_gamma   90.00
#
_symmetry.space_group_name_H-M   'P 1'
#
loop_
_entity.id
_entity.type
_entity.pdbx_description
1 polymer ?
#
loop_
_entity_poly.entity_id
_entity_poly.type
_entity_poly.pdbx_seq_one_letter_code
_entity_poly.pdbx_strand_id
1 'polypeptide(L)'
;MIHGKCVSIGCYAMTDKGIEEIYALVSQALSSGQTQVPIHIFPFKMHTANMKKYQGSAHYAFWQELKPAYDIFQSQRRIPDINVHNQHYIVR
;
A
#
# COMPACT_ATOMS: atom_id res chain seq x y z
N MET A 1 -11.59 -7.29 -1.38
CA MET A 1 -11.93 -7.39 0.05
C MET A 1 -10.63 -7.62 0.83
N ILE A 2 -10.44 -7.01 2.01
CA ILE A 2 -9.35 -7.37 2.93
C ILE A 2 -9.98 -8.23 4.02
N HIS A 3 -9.45 -9.42 4.31
CA HIS A 3 -10.10 -10.37 5.23
C HIS A 3 -9.12 -11.22 6.02
N GLY A 4 -9.61 -11.95 7.02
CA GLY A 4 -8.87 -12.96 7.79
C GLY A 4 -8.73 -14.30 7.05
N LYS A 5 -8.13 -15.31 7.66
CA LYS A 5 -7.81 -16.63 7.05
C LYS A 5 -6.76 -16.58 5.94
N CYS A 6 -6.09 -17.72 5.74
CA CYS A 6 -5.00 -17.86 4.77
C CYS A 6 -5.45 -18.15 3.31
N VAL A 7 -6.71 -17.90 2.95
CA VAL A 7 -7.24 -18.24 1.62
C VAL A 7 -7.49 -16.99 0.80
N SER A 8 -6.74 -16.76 -0.27
CA SER A 8 -7.02 -15.69 -1.24
C SER A 8 -7.50 -16.26 -2.57
N ILE A 9 -8.65 -15.77 -3.03
CA ILE A 9 -9.16 -16.00 -4.41
C ILE A 9 -9.17 -14.68 -5.20
N GLY A 10 -8.21 -13.79 -4.91
CA GLY A 10 -8.18 -12.41 -5.44
C GLY A 10 -8.47 -11.32 -4.40
N CYS A 11 -8.39 -11.66 -3.11
CA CYS A 11 -8.57 -10.73 -2.00
C CYS A 11 -7.26 -10.54 -1.21
N TYR A 12 -7.17 -9.49 -0.40
CA TYR A 12 -6.03 -9.29 0.50
C TYR A 12 -6.27 -10.08 1.79
N ALA A 13 -5.70 -11.28 1.83
CA ALA A 13 -5.77 -12.18 2.97
C ALA A 13 -4.74 -11.76 4.03
N MET A 14 -5.25 -11.43 5.21
CA MET A 14 -4.50 -11.23 6.45
C MET A 14 -4.79 -12.41 7.38
N THR A 15 -4.03 -12.56 8.46
CA THR A 15 -4.43 -13.47 9.54
C THR A 15 -5.63 -12.90 10.27
N ASP A 16 -6.40 -13.75 10.96
CA ASP A 16 -7.59 -13.31 11.72
C ASP A 16 -7.22 -12.22 12.74
N LYS A 17 -6.13 -12.41 13.47
CA LYS A 17 -5.60 -11.40 14.39
C LYS A 17 -5.28 -10.07 13.69
N GLY A 18 -4.68 -10.12 12.50
CA GLY A 18 -4.30 -8.92 11.75
C GLY A 18 -5.50 -8.15 11.22
N ILE A 19 -6.53 -8.85 10.71
CA ILE A 19 -7.72 -8.17 10.19
C ILE A 19 -8.58 -7.57 11.30
N GLU A 20 -8.65 -8.21 12.47
CA GLU A 20 -9.39 -7.69 13.63
C GLU A 20 -8.90 -6.30 14.03
N GLU A 21 -7.58 -6.12 14.13
CA GLU A 21 -6.96 -4.83 14.43
C GLU A 21 -7.26 -3.79 13.35
N ILE A 22 -7.11 -4.16 12.06
CA ILE A 22 -7.40 -3.26 10.93
C ILE A 22 -8.87 -2.81 10.97
N TYR A 23 -9.81 -3.74 11.19
CA TYR A 23 -11.24 -3.43 11.26
C TYR A 23 -11.60 -2.56 12.45
N ALA A 24 -10.98 -2.77 13.61
CA ALA A 24 -11.17 -1.90 14.77
C ALA A 24 -10.74 -0.45 14.46
N LEU A 25 -9.55 -0.26 13.88
CA LEU A 25 -9.03 1.06 13.51
C LEU A 25 -9.89 1.74 12.43
N VAL A 26 -10.28 1.00 11.39
CA VAL A 26 -11.14 1.52 10.33
C VAL A 26 -12.52 1.88 10.86
N SER A 27 -13.13 1.03 11.69
CA SER A 27 -14.43 1.31 12.31
C SER A 27 -14.38 2.60 13.13
N GLN A 28 -13.33 2.79 13.93
CA GLN A 28 -13.12 4.01 14.69
C GLN A 28 -12.96 5.24 13.77
N ALA A 29 -12.12 5.16 12.75
CA ALA A 29 -11.90 6.25 11.80
C ALA A 29 -13.20 6.69 11.11
N LEU A 30 -14.00 5.71 10.64
CA LEU A 30 -15.29 5.97 10.00
C LEU A 30 -16.29 6.61 10.97
N SER A 31 -16.39 6.08 12.20
CA SER A 31 -17.26 6.65 13.24
C SER A 31 -16.85 8.07 13.65
N SER A 32 -15.58 8.43 13.45
CA SER A 32 -15.01 9.76 13.70
C SER A 32 -15.10 10.71 12.50
N GLY A 33 -15.81 10.32 11.42
CA GLY A 33 -16.09 11.18 10.27
C GLY A 33 -15.15 11.03 9.08
N GLN A 34 -14.15 10.14 9.13
CA GLN A 34 -13.35 9.82 7.95
C GLN A 34 -14.22 9.07 6.94
N THR A 35 -14.24 9.51 5.67
CA THR A 35 -15.14 8.94 4.65
C THR A 35 -14.46 7.92 3.74
N GLN A 36 -13.13 7.91 3.72
CA GLN A 36 -12.33 7.03 2.85
C GLN A 36 -11.08 6.57 3.59
N VAL A 37 -10.68 5.31 3.36
CA VAL A 37 -9.45 4.73 3.89
C VAL A 37 -8.54 4.37 2.71
N PRO A 38 -7.50 5.15 2.42
CA PRO A 38 -6.60 4.85 1.30
C PRO A 38 -5.78 3.59 1.61
N ILE A 39 -5.65 2.73 0.59
CA ILE A 39 -4.85 1.51 0.67
C ILE A 39 -3.68 1.65 -0.30
N HIS A 40 -2.46 1.60 0.23
CA HIS A 40 -1.23 1.60 -0.57
C HIS A 40 -0.54 0.25 -0.44
N ILE A 41 -0.10 -0.30 -1.57
CA ILE A 41 0.46 -1.64 -1.64
C ILE A 41 1.78 -1.55 -2.39
N PHE A 42 2.82 -2.06 -1.74
CA PHE A 42 4.17 -2.06 -2.27
C PHE A 42 4.66 -3.51 -2.37
N PRO A 43 5.42 -3.85 -3.43
CA PRO A 43 5.85 -5.24 -3.69
C PRO A 43 6.82 -5.78 -2.61
N PHE A 44 7.53 -4.87 -1.93
CA PHE A 44 8.49 -5.16 -0.87
C PHE A 44 8.81 -3.85 -0.14
N LYS A 45 9.63 -3.92 0.92
CA LYS A 45 10.21 -2.72 1.55
C LYS A 45 11.15 -2.04 0.55
N MET A 46 10.76 -0.92 -0.04
CA MET A 46 11.41 -0.33 -1.22
C MET A 46 12.70 0.47 -0.93
N HIS A 47 13.51 0.02 0.04
CA HIS A 47 14.83 0.60 0.26
C HIS A 47 15.78 0.29 -0.92
N THR A 48 16.83 1.10 -1.07
CA THR A 48 17.77 1.05 -2.21
C THR A 48 18.30 -0.36 -2.49
N ALA A 49 18.67 -1.12 -1.45
CA ALA A 49 19.16 -2.48 -1.62
C ALA A 49 18.13 -3.44 -2.26
N ASN A 50 16.84 -3.33 -1.92
CA ASN A 50 15.79 -4.17 -2.52
C ASN A 50 15.47 -3.72 -3.95
N MET A 51 15.41 -2.41 -4.20
CA MET A 51 15.25 -1.90 -5.57
C MET A 51 16.37 -2.40 -6.48
N LYS A 52 17.63 -2.38 -6.01
CA LYS A 52 18.76 -2.94 -6.76
C LYS A 52 18.63 -4.46 -6.94
N LYS A 53 18.25 -5.20 -5.89
CA LYS A 53 18.06 -6.65 -5.93
C LYS A 53 17.06 -7.08 -7.01
N TYR A 54 15.96 -6.34 -7.16
CA TYR A 54 14.88 -6.69 -8.08
C TYR A 54 14.89 -5.91 -9.41
N GLN A 55 16.01 -5.27 -9.76
CA GLN A 55 16.14 -4.44 -10.98
C GLN A 55 15.86 -5.18 -12.30
N GLY A 56 16.00 -6.50 -12.33
CA GLY A 56 15.73 -7.33 -13.51
C GLY A 56 14.27 -7.74 -13.70
N SER A 57 13.35 -7.29 -12.83
CA SER A 57 11.93 -7.63 -12.97
C SER A 57 11.27 -6.91 -14.13
N ALA A 58 10.33 -7.58 -14.81
CA ALA A 58 9.46 -6.95 -15.81
C ALA A 58 8.61 -5.79 -15.23
N HIS A 59 8.41 -5.74 -13.91
CA HIS A 59 7.64 -4.70 -13.24
C HIS A 59 8.52 -3.56 -12.69
N TYR A 60 9.83 -3.58 -12.94
CA TYR A 60 10.75 -2.64 -12.31
C TYR A 60 10.42 -1.17 -12.61
N ALA A 61 10.05 -0.86 -13.86
CA ALA A 61 9.65 0.49 -14.25
C ALA A 61 8.45 1.00 -13.43
N PHE A 62 7.41 0.17 -13.27
CA PHE A 62 6.27 0.50 -12.43
C PHE A 62 6.67 0.67 -10.95
N TRP A 63 7.56 -0.18 -10.43
CA TRP A 63 8.04 -0.02 -9.05
C TRP A 63 8.86 1.26 -8.86
N GLN A 64 9.53 1.77 -9.88
CA GLN A 64 10.18 3.07 -9.80
C GLN A 64 9.15 4.21 -9.60
N GLU A 65 7.96 4.09 -10.18
CA GLU A 65 6.86 5.04 -9.99
C GLU A 65 6.23 4.96 -8.59
N LEU A 66 6.18 3.77 -7.98
CA LEU A 66 5.70 3.60 -6.60
C LEU A 66 6.67 4.16 -5.55
N LYS A 67 7.97 4.21 -5.85
CA LYS A 67 9.02 4.50 -4.87
C LYS A 67 8.90 5.88 -4.21
N PRO A 68 8.62 6.99 -4.94
CA PRO A 68 8.46 8.30 -4.32
C PRO A 68 7.38 8.32 -3.23
N ALA A 69 6.23 7.68 -3.46
CA ALA A 69 5.17 7.60 -2.47
C ALA A 69 5.61 6.83 -1.20
N TYR A 70 6.32 5.72 -1.40
CA TYR A 70 6.89 4.94 -0.31
C TYR A 70 7.90 5.76 0.51
N ASP A 71 8.79 6.50 -0.15
CA ASP A 71 9.82 7.30 0.52
C ASP A 71 9.23 8.49 1.31
N ILE A 72 8.22 9.17 0.75
CA ILE A 72 7.50 10.26 1.44
C ILE A 72 6.83 9.72 2.70
N PHE A 73 6.09 8.61 2.60
CA PHE A 73 5.44 8.03 3.77
C PHE A 73 6.46 7.60 4.84
N GLN A 74 7.57 7.00 4.44
CA GLN A 74 8.58 6.54 5.41
C GLN A 74 9.33 7.67 6.11
N SER A 75 9.55 8.80 5.42
CA SER A 75 10.23 9.97 5.99
C SER A 75 9.30 10.86 6.81
N GLN A 76 8.07 11.11 6.32
CA GLN A 76 7.16 12.10 6.91
C GLN A 76 6.02 11.48 7.72
N ARG A 77 5.79 10.17 7.61
CA ARG A 77 4.60 9.49 8.18
C ARG A 77 3.28 10.08 7.70
N ARG A 78 3.29 10.76 6.54
CA ARG A 78 2.12 11.34 5.89
C ARG A 78 1.81 10.57 4.62
N ILE A 79 0.54 10.30 4.40
CA ILE A 79 0.08 9.67 3.16
C ILE A 79 0.16 10.73 2.04
N PRO A 80 0.94 10.49 0.96
CA PRO A 80 0.99 11.38 -0.19
C PRO A 80 -0.33 11.37 -0.96
N ASP A 81 -0.65 12.48 -1.65
CA ASP A 81 -1.74 12.49 -2.63
C ASP A 81 -1.27 11.75 -3.89
N ILE A 82 -2.06 10.78 -4.34
CA ILE A 82 -1.73 9.86 -5.41
C ILE A 82 -2.77 9.97 -6.51
N ASN A 83 -2.29 10.02 -7.74
CA ASN A 83 -3.12 9.93 -8.93
C ASN A 83 -2.62 8.84 -9.87
N VAL A 84 -3.53 8.25 -10.65
CA VAL A 84 -3.18 7.41 -11.78
C VAL A 84 -3.58 8.15 -13.06
N HIS A 85 -2.61 8.43 -13.91
CA HIS A 85 -2.84 9.13 -15.18
C HIS A 85 -2.09 8.42 -16.30
N ASN A 86 -2.79 8.09 -17.39
CA ASN A 86 -2.24 7.32 -18.50
C ASN A 86 -1.51 6.05 -18.03
N GLN A 87 -2.09 5.32 -17.08
CA GLN A 87 -1.52 4.10 -16.48
C GLN A 87 -0.22 4.30 -15.66
N HIS A 88 0.20 5.54 -15.42
CA HIS A 88 1.32 5.87 -14.56
C HIS A 88 0.87 6.22 -13.13
N TYR A 89 1.61 5.75 -12.14
CA TYR A 89 1.40 6.07 -10.74
C TYR A 89 2.15 7.36 -10.39
N ILE A 90 1.41 8.42 -10.04
CA ILE A 90 1.96 9.77 -9.88
C ILE A 90 1.71 10.26 -8.46
N VAL A 91 2.78 10.72 -7.81
CA VAL A 91 2.68 11.50 -6.57
C VAL A 91 2.41 12.96 -6.93
N ARG A 92 1.41 13.57 -6.29
CA ARG A 92 1.07 14.99 -6.42
C ARG A 92 1.75 15.87 -5.38
#